data_AF-A0AA51X852-F1
#
_entry.id   AF-A0AA51X852-F1
#
_cell.length_a   1.000
_cell.length_b   1.000
_cell.length_c   1.000
_cell.angle_alpha   90.00
_cell.angle_beta   90.00
_cell.angle_gamma   90.00
#
_symmetry.space_group_name_H-M   'P 1'
#
loop_
_entity.id
_entity.type
_entity.pdbx_description
1 polymer ?
#
loop_
_entity_poly.entity_id
_entity_poly.type
_entity_poly.pdbx_seq_one_letter_code
_entity_poly.pdbx_strand_id
1 'polypeptide(L)'
;MAIATLDSLSSWRFSAESLIIQKCFLVCSRFFYDPSLQENFFARQELAGKILYRVMPKCPLNIDGALYATPGLLEVSVKELPWYFCANFGKDQVRDFITDLISELGNEKLTEKYKTMLFWVKMYGE
;
A
#
# COMPACT_ATOMS: atom_id res chain seq x y z
N MET A 1 42.01 11.96 7.20
CA MET A 1 41.30 11.19 6.15
C MET A 1 40.96 9.84 6.72
N ALA A 2 39.69 9.53 6.95
CA ALA A 2 39.27 8.19 7.34
C ALA A 2 39.02 7.37 6.07
N ILE A 3 39.76 6.27 5.89
CA ILE A 3 39.53 5.31 4.81
C ILE A 3 38.42 4.39 5.30
N ALA A 4 37.23 4.50 4.69
CA ALA A 4 36.13 3.59 4.94
C ALA A 4 36.53 2.16 4.53
N THR A 5 36.43 1.21 5.45
CA THR A 5 36.65 -0.21 5.17
C THR A 5 35.49 -0.78 4.34
N LEU A 6 35.72 -1.87 3.60
CA LEU A 6 34.66 -2.53 2.79
C LEU A 6 33.42 -2.90 3.61
N ASP A 7 33.60 -3.31 4.87
CA ASP A 7 32.51 -3.61 5.81
C ASP A 7 31.73 -2.36 6.24
N SER A 8 32.41 -1.21 6.35
CA SER A 8 31.70 0.05 6.57
C SER A 8 30.90 0.46 5.33
N LEU A 9 31.44 0.32 4.12
CA LEU A 9 30.73 0.68 2.90
C LEU A 9 29.49 -0.19 2.65
N SER A 10 29.55 -1.48 2.97
CA SER A 10 28.40 -2.40 2.84
C SER A 10 27.30 -2.10 3.87
N SER A 11 27.66 -1.82 5.13
CA SER A 11 26.72 -1.42 6.18
C SER A 11 26.00 -0.11 5.87
N TRP A 12 26.73 0.89 5.37
CA TRP A 12 26.14 2.18 4.97
C TRP A 12 25.23 2.05 3.76
N ARG A 13 25.60 1.22 2.78
CA ARG A 13 24.76 0.91 1.63
C ARG A 13 23.46 0.24 2.04
N PHE A 14 23.52 -0.74 2.94
CA PHE A 14 22.33 -1.43 3.46
C PHE A 14 21.40 -0.47 4.23
N SER A 15 21.98 0.41 5.05
CA SER A 15 21.24 1.46 5.78
C SER A 15 20.54 2.45 4.83
N ALA A 16 21.24 2.89 3.77
CA ALA A 16 20.68 3.81 2.78
C ALA A 16 19.56 3.14 1.94
N GLU A 17 19.75 1.89 1.52
CA GLU A 17 18.74 1.12 0.78
C GLU A 17 17.46 0.94 1.62
N SER A 18 17.59 0.59 2.91
CA SER A 18 16.44 0.50 3.83
C SER A 18 15.69 1.83 3.96
N LEU A 19 16.40 2.95 4.06
CA LEU A 19 15.79 4.28 4.18
C LEU A 19 15.04 4.68 2.89
N ILE A 20 15.59 4.35 1.72
CA ILE A 20 14.96 4.64 0.42
C ILE A 20 13.66 3.84 0.28
N ILE A 21 13.67 2.56 0.66
CA ILE A 21 12.50 1.68 0.58
C ILE A 21 11.38 2.19 1.52
N GLN A 22 11.72 2.61 2.73
CA GLN A 22 10.74 3.22 3.64
C GLN A 22 10.16 4.52 3.10
N LYS A 23 11.00 5.38 2.51
CA LYS A 23 10.53 6.62 1.85
C LYS A 23 9.63 6.32 0.65
N CYS A 24 9.91 5.25 -0.10
CA CYS A 24 9.07 4.82 -1.22
C CYS A 24 7.64 4.51 -0.75
N PHE A 25 7.49 3.75 0.34
CA PHE A 25 6.18 3.53 0.95
C PHE A 25 5.50 4.85 1.29
N LEU A 26 6.16 5.70 2.09
CA LEU A 26 5.58 6.96 2.58
C LEU A 26 5.16 7.90 1.45
N VAL A 27 5.96 8.00 0.38
CA VAL A 27 5.64 8.89 -0.74
C VAL A 27 4.47 8.34 -1.56
N CYS A 28 4.47 7.05 -1.87
CA CYS A 28 3.44 6.46 -2.73
C CYS A 28 2.11 6.32 -2.01
N SER A 29 2.12 5.95 -0.73
CA SER A 29 0.90 5.72 0.04
C SER A 29 0.06 6.99 0.21
N ARG A 30 0.69 8.17 0.26
CA ARG A 30 0.01 9.48 0.36
C ARG A 30 -1.06 9.71 -0.71
N PHE A 31 -0.88 9.21 -1.92
CA PHE A 31 -1.89 9.38 -2.98
C PHE A 31 -3.24 8.73 -2.65
N PHE A 32 -3.27 7.80 -1.70
CA PHE A 32 -4.45 7.04 -1.30
C PHE A 32 -5.14 7.57 -0.04
N TYR A 33 -4.58 8.57 0.65
CA TYR A 33 -5.18 9.12 1.88
C TYR A 33 -5.01 10.64 2.07
N ASP A 34 -4.21 11.32 1.25
CA ASP A 34 -4.02 12.79 1.31
C ASP A 34 -4.98 13.50 0.33
N PRO A 35 -6.02 14.21 0.82
CA PRO A 35 -6.99 14.90 -0.03
C PRO A 35 -6.39 16.02 -0.90
N SER A 36 -5.18 16.49 -0.58
CA SER A 36 -4.52 17.53 -1.37
C SER A 36 -3.87 17.00 -2.66
N LEU A 37 -3.73 15.68 -2.80
CA LEU A 37 -3.02 15.03 -3.92
C LEU A 37 -3.94 14.44 -5.00
N GLN A 38 -5.20 14.87 -5.04
CA GLN A 38 -6.28 14.22 -5.79
C GLN A 38 -6.45 14.74 -7.24
N GLU A 39 -5.59 15.66 -7.69
CA GLU A 39 -5.52 16.04 -9.10
C GLU A 39 -5.04 14.86 -9.96
N ASN A 40 -5.70 14.58 -11.09
CA ASN A 40 -5.44 13.40 -11.93
C ASN A 40 -5.44 12.09 -11.12
N PHE A 41 -6.37 12.01 -10.18
CA PHE A 41 -6.52 10.98 -9.15
C PHE A 41 -6.21 9.56 -9.63
N PHE A 42 -6.88 9.09 -10.69
CA PHE A 42 -6.65 7.76 -11.25
C PHE A 42 -5.19 7.54 -11.66
N ALA A 43 -4.64 8.39 -12.54
CA ALA A 43 -3.30 8.19 -13.09
C ALA A 43 -2.20 8.22 -12.01
N ARG A 44 -2.35 9.10 -11.01
CA ARG A 44 -1.38 9.19 -9.91
C ARG A 44 -1.46 7.99 -8.97
N GLN A 45 -2.66 7.54 -8.63
CA GLN A 45 -2.84 6.35 -7.80
C GLN A 45 -2.41 5.07 -8.52
N GLU A 46 -2.71 4.96 -9.81
CA GLU A 46 -2.27 3.81 -10.62
C GLU A 46 -0.74 3.74 -10.64
N LEU A 47 -0.05 4.86 -10.89
CA LEU A 47 1.41 4.91 -10.84
C LEU A 47 1.97 4.59 -9.45
N ALA A 48 1.42 5.20 -8.40
CA ALA A 48 1.85 4.96 -7.02
C ALA A 48 1.64 3.51 -6.61
N GLY A 49 0.49 2.92 -6.97
CA GLY A 49 0.18 1.52 -6.74
C GLY A 49 1.13 0.59 -7.48
N LYS A 50 1.42 0.86 -8.76
CA LYS A 50 2.41 0.11 -9.56
C LYS A 50 3.78 0.14 -8.90
N ILE A 51 4.23 1.30 -8.41
CA ILE A 51 5.51 1.44 -7.71
C ILE A 51 5.51 0.61 -6.42
N LEU A 52 4.48 0.75 -5.57
CA LEU A 52 4.35 -0.04 -4.33
C LEU A 52 4.38 -1.54 -4.61
N TYR A 53 3.58 -2.01 -5.56
CA TYR A 53 3.48 -3.42 -5.89
C TYR A 53 4.77 -3.96 -6.54
N ARG A 54 5.50 -3.15 -7.31
CA ARG A 54 6.74 -3.57 -7.96
C ARG A 54 7.95 -3.56 -7.02
N VAL A 55 8.09 -2.52 -6.20
CA VAL A 55 9.22 -2.35 -5.26
C VAL A 55 8.99 -3.19 -4.01
N MET A 56 7.74 -3.46 -3.67
CA MET A 56 7.33 -4.19 -2.48
C MET A 56 7.98 -3.67 -1.18
N PRO A 57 7.95 -2.35 -0.92
CA PRO A 57 8.47 -1.85 0.35
C PRO A 57 7.65 -2.47 1.49
N LYS A 58 8.32 -2.89 2.56
CA LYS A 58 7.63 -3.39 3.76
C LYS A 58 6.66 -2.33 4.27
N CYS A 59 5.39 -2.69 4.43
CA CYS A 59 4.41 -1.80 5.03
C CYS A 59 4.77 -1.56 6.51
N PRO A 60 4.96 -0.30 6.95
CA PRO A 60 5.26 0.02 8.35
C PRO A 60 4.02 -0.03 9.25
N LEU A 61 2.83 -0.12 8.65
CA LEU A 61 1.56 -0.23 9.37
C LEU A 61 1.22 -1.70 9.59
N ASN A 62 0.44 -1.98 10.64
CA ASN A 62 -0.31 -3.23 10.73
C ASN A 62 -1.44 -3.25 9.69
N ILE A 63 -2.04 -4.42 9.50
CA ILE A 63 -3.12 -4.62 8.54
C ILE A 63 -4.31 -3.68 8.80
N ASP A 64 -4.66 -3.45 10.07
CA ASP A 64 -5.72 -2.52 10.46
C ASP A 64 -5.43 -1.11 9.94
N GLY A 65 -4.28 -0.53 10.31
CA GLY A 65 -3.92 0.82 9.93
C GLY A 65 -3.83 1.00 8.41
N ALA A 66 -3.34 0.00 7.70
CA ALA A 66 -3.25 0.02 6.25
C ALA A 66 -4.63 0.01 5.57
N LEU A 67 -5.54 -0.87 6.01
CA LEU A 67 -6.84 -1.05 5.37
C LEU A 67 -7.87 0.00 5.79
N TYR A 68 -7.78 0.57 7.00
CA TYR A 68 -8.65 1.68 7.41
C TYR A 68 -8.29 3.02 6.73
N ALA A 69 -7.01 3.31 6.48
CA ALA A 69 -6.57 4.61 5.97
C ALA A 69 -6.86 4.82 4.47
N THR A 70 -7.03 3.74 3.73
CA THR A 70 -6.99 3.74 2.26
C THR A 70 -8.33 4.05 1.54
N PRO A 71 -9.46 3.44 1.89
CA PRO A 71 -10.59 3.36 0.97
C PRO A 71 -11.34 4.67 0.81
N GLY A 72 -11.29 5.59 1.78
CA GLY A 72 -11.94 6.90 1.68
C GLY A 72 -11.57 7.63 0.37
N LEU A 73 -10.30 7.57 -0.01
CA LEU A 73 -9.77 8.15 -1.24
C LEU A 73 -9.20 7.09 -2.18
N LEU A 74 -9.65 5.84 -2.13
CA LEU A 74 -9.24 4.88 -3.16
C LEU A 74 -10.06 5.13 -4.44
N GLU A 75 -9.35 5.20 -5.57
CA GLU A 75 -9.94 5.03 -6.89
C GLU A 75 -10.22 3.55 -7.11
N VAL A 76 -11.50 3.20 -7.24
CA VAL A 76 -11.95 1.80 -7.26
C VAL A 76 -11.40 1.00 -8.44
N SER A 77 -10.98 1.69 -9.50
CA SER A 77 -10.34 1.10 -10.68
C SER A 77 -8.87 0.71 -10.47
N VAL A 78 -8.24 1.14 -9.36
CA VAL A 78 -6.84 0.87 -9.04
C VAL A 78 -6.73 -0.43 -8.24
N LYS A 79 -6.16 -1.47 -8.86
CA LYS A 79 -6.03 -2.82 -8.29
C LYS A 79 -4.71 -3.05 -7.57
N GLU A 80 -3.69 -2.26 -7.89
CA GLU A 80 -2.32 -2.47 -7.45
C GLU A 80 -2.16 -2.30 -5.94
N LEU A 81 -2.92 -1.40 -5.31
CA LEU A 81 -2.87 -1.23 -3.86
C LEU A 81 -3.45 -2.43 -3.09
N PRO A 82 -4.67 -2.94 -3.41
CA PRO A 82 -5.15 -4.20 -2.87
C PRO A 82 -4.14 -5.35 -3.03
N TRP A 83 -3.50 -5.45 -4.19
CA TRP A 83 -2.49 -6.49 -4.46
C TRP A 83 -1.19 -6.29 -3.66
N TYR A 84 -0.75 -5.06 -3.46
CA TYR A 84 0.36 -4.72 -2.56
C TYR A 84 0.09 -5.16 -1.13
N PHE A 85 -1.13 -4.97 -0.62
CA PHE A 85 -1.51 -5.45 0.70
C PHE A 85 -1.53 -6.98 0.77
N CYS A 86 -2.06 -7.65 -0.25
CA CYS A 86 -2.04 -9.12 -0.31
C CYS A 86 -0.61 -9.67 -0.27
N ALA A 87 0.32 -9.01 -0.96
CA ALA A 87 1.72 -9.42 -0.96
C ALA A 87 2.44 -9.16 0.38
N ASN A 88 2.06 -8.12 1.13
CA ASN A 88 2.68 -7.78 2.42
C ASN A 88 2.10 -8.56 3.60
N PHE A 89 0.79 -8.79 3.60
CA PHE A 89 0.05 -9.35 4.74
C PHE A 89 -0.49 -10.76 4.47
N GLY A 90 -0.52 -11.19 3.20
CA GLY A 90 -1.14 -12.44 2.79
C GLY A 90 -2.58 -12.26 2.31
N LYS A 91 -2.93 -12.92 1.21
CA LYS A 91 -4.24 -12.82 0.55
C LYS A 91 -5.41 -13.14 1.49
N ASP A 92 -5.32 -14.26 2.21
CA ASP A 92 -6.40 -14.71 3.09
C ASP A 92 -6.62 -13.73 4.24
N GLN A 93 -5.54 -13.24 4.86
CA GLN A 93 -5.62 -12.27 5.95
C GLN A 93 -6.30 -10.97 5.50
N VAL A 94 -5.94 -10.45 4.32
CA VAL A 94 -6.56 -9.24 3.75
C VAL A 94 -8.02 -9.47 3.37
N ARG A 95 -8.33 -10.62 2.76
CA ARG A 95 -9.71 -10.99 2.39
C ARG A 95 -10.60 -11.04 3.62
N ASP A 96 -10.17 -11.75 4.64
CA ASP A 96 -10.96 -12.00 5.84
C ASP A 96 -11.17 -10.68 6.59
N PHE A 97 -10.12 -9.87 6.74
CA PHE A 97 -10.22 -8.54 7.32
C PHE A 97 -11.25 -7.63 6.63
N ILE A 98 -11.19 -7.54 5.30
CA ILE A 98 -12.14 -6.70 4.55
C ILE A 98 -13.56 -7.25 4.65
N THR A 99 -13.72 -8.58 4.68
CA THR A 99 -15.03 -9.24 4.80
C THR A 99 -15.69 -8.89 6.14
N ASP A 100 -14.94 -9.01 7.23
CA ASP A 100 -15.41 -8.67 8.57
C ASP A 100 -15.74 -7.17 8.64
N LEU A 101 -14.85 -6.32 8.15
CA LEU A 101 -15.03 -4.87 8.16
C LEU A 101 -16.29 -4.42 7.41
N ILE A 102 -16.59 -5.01 6.24
CA ILE A 102 -17.80 -4.68 5.47
C ILE A 102 -19.07 -4.90 6.31
N SER A 103 -19.11 -5.92 7.16
CA SER A 103 -20.28 -6.23 8.00
C SER A 103 -20.54 -5.20 9.11
N GLU A 104 -19.51 -4.45 9.50
CA GLU A 104 -19.55 -3.45 10.57
C GLU A 104 -19.78 -2.02 10.06
N LEU A 105 -19.65 -1.80 8.74
CA LEU A 105 -19.77 -0.47 8.14
C LEU A 105 -21.21 0.00 8.01
N GLY A 106 -21.52 1.16 8.61
CA GLY A 106 -22.80 1.85 8.44
C GLY A 106 -22.90 2.79 7.23
N ASN A 107 -21.85 2.92 6.41
CA ASN A 107 -21.78 3.86 5.29
C ASN A 107 -21.74 3.13 3.94
N GLU A 108 -22.85 3.22 3.19
CA GLU A 108 -23.02 2.54 1.90
C GLU A 108 -21.92 2.88 0.87
N LYS A 109 -21.55 4.15 0.72
CA LYS A 109 -20.50 4.57 -0.23
C LYS A 109 -19.15 3.96 0.12
N LEU A 110 -18.82 3.93 1.41
CA LEU A 110 -17.57 3.34 1.88
C LEU A 110 -17.60 1.81 1.72
N THR A 111 -18.74 1.19 2.02
CA THR A 111 -18.97 -0.24 1.82
C THR A 111 -18.75 -0.66 0.37
N GLU A 112 -19.25 0.08 -0.61
CA GLU A 112 -19.01 -0.23 -2.04
C GLU A 112 -17.53 -0.16 -2.43
N LYS A 113 -16.77 0.79 -1.85
CA LYS A 113 -15.32 0.84 -2.07
C LYS A 113 -14.61 -0.38 -1.50
N TYR A 114 -14.97 -0.80 -0.29
CA TYR A 114 -14.42 -2.03 0.30
C TYR A 114 -14.83 -3.29 -0.47
N LYS A 115 -16.05 -3.37 -0.98
CA LYS A 115 -16.48 -4.48 -1.86
C LYS A 115 -15.64 -4.53 -3.13
N THR A 116 -15.33 -3.38 -3.72
CA THR A 116 -14.46 -3.33 -4.91
C THR A 116 -13.02 -3.71 -4.57
N MET A 117 -12.52 -3.25 -3.42
CA MET A 117 -11.21 -3.68 -2.91
C MET A 117 -11.16 -5.20 -2.71
N LEU A 118 -12.21 -5.78 -2.11
CA LEU A 118 -12.36 -7.22 -1.90
C LEU A 118 -12.41 -7.99 -3.22
N PHE A 119 -13.07 -7.43 -4.25
CA PHE A 119 -13.04 -8.01 -5.59
C PHE A 119 -11.60 -8.12 -6.11
N TRP A 120 -10.80 -7.05 -6.03
CA TRP A 120 -9.39 -7.09 -6.46
C TRP A 120 -8.53 -8.05 -5.64
N VAL A 121 -8.78 -8.15 -4.33
CA VAL A 121 -8.12 -9.13 -3.45
C VAL A 121 -8.44 -10.56 -3.88
N LYS A 122 -9.68 -10.85 -4.27
CA LYS A 122 -10.05 -12.19 -4.77
C LYS A 122 -9.31 -12.54 -6.06
N MET A 123 -9.17 -11.57 -6.97
CA MET A 123 -8.41 -11.69 -8.23
C MET A 123 -6.88 -11.70 -8.04
N TYR A 124 -6.36 -11.51 -6.83
CA TYR A 124 -4.91 -11.50 -6.60
C TYR A 124 -4.29 -12.87 -6.92
N GLY A 125 -3.32 -12.86 -7.86
CA GLY A 125 -2.59 -14.06 -8.30
C GLY A 125 -3.22 -14.80 -9.47
N GLU A 126 -4.34 -14.32 -10.00
CA GLU A 126 -4.95 -14.76 -11.28
C GLU A 126 -4.32 -14.00 -12.47
#